data_AF-A0A1D1VVU7-F1
#
_entry.id   AF-A0A1D1VVU7-F1
#
_cell.length_a   1.000
_cell.length_b   1.000
_cell.length_c   1.000
_cell.angle_alpha   90.00
_cell.angle_beta   90.00
_cell.angle_gamma   90.00
#
_symmetry.space_group_name_H-M   'P 1'
#
loop_
_entity.id
_entity.type
_entity.pdbx_description
1 polymer ?
#
loop_
_entity_poly.entity_id
_entity_poly.type
_entity_poly.pdbx_seq_one_letter_code
_entity_poly.pdbx_strand_id
1 'polypeptide(L)'
;MIALGRFGFDGSGTSLWKDGAYFGVGEGTVNLYTERVMVALLSLERHTVFWPKTAERMQIRRCIEEAHKFRNCIGYVDGTLIGLEEKPAGSGEDYFSRKSGYAINAMIVVDDQKIIRHVYAGWPGGAHDHRVFMYSKLARFPSDYFANGEYLLAGSAYPTSDITVPTYKKPAADIAENRKFNAIHAGARVAAGHTIGILKGRFKSLKRLRVHIKEKKDLAWAVYWIRVCCILHNLLDKDRYDEEWTEEEANAEENEDDELAINPQADSCQIGRMKREAVKQSVLGRY
;
A
#
# COMPACT_ATOMS: atom_id res chain seq x y z
N MET A 1 -23.95 -12.10 -2.96
CA MET A 1 -23.44 -12.48 -1.61
C MET A 1 -22.18 -13.35 -1.66
N ILE A 2 -22.06 -14.36 -2.52
CA ILE A 2 -20.90 -15.28 -2.56
C ILE A 2 -19.54 -14.57 -2.61
N ALA A 3 -19.32 -13.69 -3.59
CA ALA A 3 -18.05 -12.97 -3.73
C ALA A 3 -17.71 -12.08 -2.51
N LEU A 4 -18.71 -11.42 -1.94
CA LEU A 4 -18.53 -10.57 -0.75
C LEU A 4 -18.13 -11.40 0.47
N GLY A 5 -18.74 -12.57 0.66
CA GLY A 5 -18.34 -13.53 1.70
C GLY A 5 -16.87 -13.93 1.54
N ARG A 6 -16.44 -14.25 0.32
CA ARG A 6 -15.05 -14.59 0.04
C ARG A 6 -14.07 -13.45 0.32
N PHE A 7 -14.46 -12.20 0.10
CA PHE A 7 -13.60 -11.05 0.42
C PHE A 7 -13.51 -10.79 1.93
N GLY A 8 -14.62 -10.99 2.66
CA GLY A 8 -14.79 -10.62 4.07
C GLY A 8 -14.25 -11.62 5.10
N PHE A 9 -13.98 -12.87 4.72
CA PHE A 9 -13.39 -13.88 5.62
C PHE A 9 -11.92 -14.15 5.29
N ASP A 10 -11.13 -14.58 6.28
CA ASP A 10 -9.74 -15.06 6.12
C ASP A 10 -9.63 -16.57 6.34
N GLY A 11 -8.54 -17.17 5.84
CA GLY A 11 -8.15 -18.54 6.17
C GLY A 11 -9.28 -19.56 6.00
N SER A 12 -9.46 -20.44 6.98
CA SER A 12 -10.43 -21.55 6.91
C SER A 12 -11.90 -21.14 6.78
N GLY A 13 -12.24 -19.85 6.89
CA GLY A 13 -13.58 -19.32 6.66
C GLY A 13 -13.98 -19.17 5.19
N THR A 14 -13.05 -19.34 4.23
CA THR A 14 -13.25 -19.09 2.78
C THR A 14 -12.98 -20.30 1.88
N SER A 15 -13.03 -21.53 2.41
CA SER A 15 -12.84 -22.70 1.53
C SER A 15 -14.03 -22.83 0.57
N LEU A 16 -13.76 -23.18 -0.68
CA LEU A 16 -14.80 -23.34 -1.72
C LEU A 16 -15.89 -24.32 -1.27
N TRP A 17 -15.50 -25.37 -0.56
CA TRP A 17 -16.43 -26.33 0.03
C TRP A 17 -17.36 -25.68 1.06
N LYS A 18 -16.84 -24.87 1.99
CA LYS A 18 -17.65 -24.19 3.01
C LYS A 18 -18.58 -23.15 2.39
N ASP A 19 -18.07 -22.36 1.43
CA ASP A 19 -18.88 -21.39 0.70
C ASP A 19 -19.99 -22.10 -0.09
N GLY A 20 -19.65 -23.19 -0.78
CA GLY A 20 -20.61 -24.01 -1.52
C GLY A 20 -21.69 -24.59 -0.61
N ALA A 21 -21.30 -25.14 0.53
CA ALA A 21 -22.24 -25.65 1.54
C ALA A 21 -23.13 -24.54 2.13
N TYR A 22 -22.57 -23.37 2.43
CA TYR A 22 -23.31 -22.23 2.99
C TYR A 22 -24.33 -21.65 2.01
N PHE A 23 -23.96 -21.52 0.73
CA PHE A 23 -24.82 -20.95 -0.31
C PHE A 23 -25.65 -22.00 -1.08
N GLY A 24 -25.49 -23.30 -0.79
CA GLY A 24 -26.21 -24.39 -1.47
C GLY A 24 -25.82 -24.54 -2.95
N VAL A 25 -24.56 -24.29 -3.30
CA VAL A 25 -24.06 -24.35 -4.69
C VAL A 25 -22.77 -25.16 -4.79
N GLY A 26 -22.47 -25.69 -5.98
CA GLY A 26 -21.20 -26.38 -6.23
C GLY A 26 -19.99 -25.44 -6.19
N GLU A 27 -18.81 -25.98 -5.85
CA GLU A 27 -17.56 -25.21 -5.76
C GLU A 27 -17.20 -24.49 -7.07
N GLY A 28 -17.46 -25.13 -8.21
CA GLY A 28 -17.28 -24.50 -9.52
C GLY A 28 -18.15 -23.26 -9.72
N THR A 29 -19.39 -23.28 -9.20
CA THR A 29 -20.31 -22.14 -9.24
C THR A 29 -19.82 -20.99 -8.35
N VAL A 30 -19.27 -21.29 -7.17
CA VAL A 30 -18.64 -20.29 -6.29
C VAL A 30 -17.53 -19.54 -7.01
N ASN A 31 -16.63 -20.27 -7.69
CA ASN A 31 -15.55 -19.66 -8.48
C ASN A 31 -16.09 -18.82 -9.63
N LEU A 32 -17.02 -19.37 -10.43
CA LEU A 32 -17.60 -18.66 -11.57
C LEU A 32 -18.26 -17.34 -11.15
N TYR A 33 -18.99 -17.34 -10.03
CA TYR A 33 -19.65 -16.12 -9.54
C TYR A 33 -18.66 -15.12 -8.98
N THR A 34 -17.61 -15.60 -8.29
CA THR A 34 -16.53 -14.74 -7.80
C THR A 34 -15.83 -14.06 -8.97
N GLU A 35 -15.54 -14.80 -10.04
CA GLU A 35 -14.93 -14.28 -11.25
C GLU A 35 -15.76 -13.24 -11.97
N ARG A 36 -17.04 -13.52 -12.19
CA ARG A 36 -17.95 -12.54 -12.79
C ARG A 36 -18.00 -11.24 -11.99
N VAL A 37 -18.04 -11.33 -10.66
CA VAL A 37 -18.04 -10.15 -9.79
C VAL A 37 -16.70 -9.41 -9.84
N MET A 38 -15.57 -10.12 -9.78
CA MET A 38 -14.25 -9.50 -9.87
C MET A 38 -14.07 -8.77 -11.21
N VAL A 39 -14.46 -9.38 -12.33
CA VAL A 39 -14.41 -8.74 -13.66
C VAL A 39 -15.26 -7.46 -13.69
N ALA A 40 -16.48 -7.50 -13.14
CA ALA A 40 -17.34 -6.32 -13.05
C ALA A 40 -16.71 -5.22 -12.19
N LEU A 41 -16.15 -5.55 -11.02
CA LEU A 41 -15.52 -4.57 -10.13
C LEU A 41 -14.23 -3.98 -10.73
N LEU A 42 -13.40 -4.79 -11.39
CA LEU A 42 -12.21 -4.31 -12.10
C LEU A 42 -12.57 -3.32 -13.22
N SER A 43 -13.74 -3.45 -13.84
CA SER A 43 -14.21 -2.48 -14.85
C SER A 43 -14.42 -1.08 -14.27
N LEU A 44 -14.65 -0.98 -12.95
CA LEU A 44 -14.85 0.29 -12.23
C LEU A 44 -13.53 0.95 -11.81
N GLU A 45 -12.41 0.24 -11.85
CA GLU A 45 -11.14 0.69 -11.28
C GLU A 45 -10.69 2.06 -11.80
N ARG A 46 -10.86 2.31 -13.09
CA ARG A 46 -10.50 3.59 -13.72
C ARG A 46 -11.26 4.80 -13.16
N HIS A 47 -12.38 4.57 -12.47
CA HIS A 47 -13.24 5.58 -11.86
C HIS A 47 -13.13 5.60 -10.33
N THR A 48 -12.45 4.64 -9.72
CA THR A 48 -12.38 4.47 -8.26
C THR A 48 -10.96 4.55 -7.71
N VAL A 49 -9.99 3.92 -8.37
CA VAL A 49 -8.56 3.94 -8.03
C VAL A 49 -7.82 4.58 -9.19
N PHE A 50 -7.78 5.91 -9.18
CA PHE A 50 -7.11 6.69 -10.21
C PHE A 50 -6.22 7.75 -9.59
N TRP A 51 -5.20 8.13 -10.35
CA TRP A 51 -4.32 9.20 -9.94
C TRP A 51 -5.02 10.55 -10.06
N PRO A 52 -5.04 11.38 -9.00
CA PRO A 52 -5.79 12.63 -8.99
C PRO A 52 -5.31 13.61 -10.08
N LYS A 53 -6.26 14.34 -10.66
CA LYS A 53 -5.97 15.41 -11.63
C LYS A 53 -5.35 16.61 -10.92
N THR A 54 -4.72 17.51 -11.69
CA THR A 54 -4.00 18.67 -11.15
C THR A 54 -4.82 19.52 -10.16
N ALA A 55 -6.10 19.78 -10.44
CA ALA A 55 -6.96 20.54 -9.52
C ALA A 55 -7.19 19.81 -8.18
N GLU A 56 -7.38 18.49 -8.22
CA GLU A 56 -7.57 17.66 -7.03
C GLU A 56 -6.26 17.54 -6.25
N ARG A 57 -5.11 17.39 -6.92
CA ARG A 57 -3.79 17.43 -6.26
C ARG A 57 -3.52 18.75 -5.56
N MET A 58 -3.97 19.87 -6.13
CA MET A 58 -3.89 21.18 -5.48
C MET A 58 -4.74 21.26 -4.19
N GLN A 59 -5.85 20.53 -4.12
CA GLN A 59 -6.65 20.43 -2.91
C GLN A 59 -5.96 19.54 -1.87
N ILE A 60 -5.53 18.33 -2.27
CA ILE A 60 -4.83 17.38 -1.40
C ILE A 60 -3.61 18.04 -0.75
N ARG A 61 -2.75 18.71 -1.55
CA ARG A 61 -1.57 19.40 -1.00
C ARG A 61 -1.93 20.48 0.02
N ARG A 62 -3.05 21.18 -0.18
CA ARG A 62 -3.50 22.24 0.73
C ARG A 62 -3.93 21.62 2.05
N CYS A 63 -4.76 20.57 2.01
CA CYS A 63 -5.17 19.84 3.21
C CYS A 63 -3.97 19.30 4.00
N ILE A 64 -3.02 18.66 3.32
CA ILE A 64 -1.82 18.09 3.97
C ILE A 64 -0.92 19.20 4.54
N GLU A 65 -0.74 20.31 3.83
CA GLU A 65 0.03 21.46 4.34
C GLU A 65 -0.64 22.11 5.56
N GLU A 66 -1.96 22.24 5.57
CA GLU A 66 -2.69 22.80 6.71
C GLU A 66 -2.56 21.90 7.95
N ALA A 67 -2.76 20.58 7.78
CA ALA A 67 -2.73 19.59 8.86
C ALA A 67 -1.33 19.29 9.40
N HIS A 68 -0.34 19.09 8.52
CA HIS A 68 0.97 18.54 8.88
C HIS A 68 2.16 19.39 8.44
N LYS A 69 1.92 20.56 7.83
CA LYS A 69 2.94 21.52 7.34
C LYS A 69 3.83 21.00 6.20
N PHE A 70 3.47 19.88 5.57
CA PHE A 70 4.18 19.34 4.39
C PHE A 70 3.66 19.98 3.09
N ARG A 71 4.31 21.07 2.67
CA ARG A 71 4.01 21.75 1.41
C ARG A 71 4.30 20.86 0.19
N ASN A 72 3.43 20.90 -0.82
CA ASN A 72 3.54 20.11 -2.07
C ASN A 72 3.49 18.58 -1.88
N CYS A 73 3.21 18.08 -0.68
CA CYS A 73 2.90 16.67 -0.49
C CYS A 73 1.53 16.35 -1.10
N ILE A 74 1.43 15.29 -1.88
CA ILE A 74 0.17 14.88 -2.54
C ILE A 74 -0.33 13.50 -2.10
N GLY A 75 0.23 12.97 -1.01
CA GLY A 75 -0.19 11.72 -0.42
C GLY A 75 0.94 10.97 0.27
N TYR A 76 0.61 9.76 0.68
CA TYR A 76 1.44 8.89 1.49
C TYR A 76 1.57 7.55 0.77
N VAL A 77 2.79 7.02 0.70
CA VAL A 77 3.05 5.68 0.14
C VAL A 77 3.50 4.74 1.24
N ASP A 78 2.92 3.54 1.24
CA ASP A 78 3.36 2.48 2.12
C ASP A 78 3.31 1.09 1.47
N GLY A 79 4.16 0.22 2.00
CA GLY A 79 4.24 -1.18 1.62
C GLY A 79 3.27 -2.00 2.47
N THR A 80 2.79 -3.11 1.92
CA THR A 80 1.98 -4.04 2.68
C THR A 80 2.15 -5.46 2.19
N LEU A 81 2.23 -6.40 3.14
CA LEU A 81 2.28 -7.82 2.86
C LEU A 81 0.86 -8.40 2.89
N ILE A 82 0.48 -9.04 1.80
CA ILE A 82 -0.75 -9.83 1.65
C ILE A 82 -0.38 -11.29 1.91
N GLY A 83 -0.73 -11.79 3.10
CA GLY A 83 -0.39 -13.15 3.51
C GLY A 83 -1.02 -14.18 2.57
N LEU A 84 -0.30 -15.26 2.29
CA LEU A 84 -0.79 -16.42 1.54
C LEU A 84 -1.02 -17.57 2.51
N GLU A 85 -2.14 -18.29 2.34
CA GLU A 85 -2.42 -19.49 3.14
C GLU A 85 -1.41 -20.62 2.85
N GLU A 86 -0.98 -20.72 1.60
CA GLU A 86 -0.18 -21.82 1.10
C GLU A 86 1.11 -21.33 0.43
N LYS A 87 2.15 -22.16 0.50
CA LYS A 87 3.42 -21.93 -0.20
C LYS A 87 3.18 -21.91 -1.73
N PRO A 88 3.61 -20.87 -2.46
CA PRO A 88 3.61 -20.88 -3.92
C PRO A 88 4.46 -22.03 -4.49
N ALA A 89 4.00 -22.64 -5.58
CA ALA A 89 4.77 -23.66 -6.27
C ALA A 89 5.99 -23.04 -7.00
N GLY A 90 7.09 -23.79 -7.08
CA GLY A 90 8.30 -23.41 -7.84
C GLY A 90 9.22 -22.40 -7.17
N SER A 91 8.70 -21.28 -6.64
CA SER A 91 9.51 -20.17 -6.10
C SER A 91 9.10 -19.76 -4.69
N GLY A 92 8.61 -20.69 -3.86
CA GLY A 92 8.07 -20.34 -2.54
C GLY A 92 9.06 -19.63 -1.59
N GLU A 93 10.36 -19.80 -1.78
CA GLU A 93 11.39 -19.09 -1.00
C GLU A 93 11.35 -17.56 -1.22
N ASP A 94 11.16 -17.11 -2.46
CA ASP A 94 11.06 -15.68 -2.78
C ASP A 94 9.83 -15.02 -2.12
N TYR A 95 8.78 -15.81 -1.90
CA TYR A 95 7.54 -15.36 -1.26
C TYR A 95 7.62 -15.41 0.26
N PHE A 96 8.62 -16.07 0.84
CA PHE A 96 8.80 -16.10 2.27
C PHE A 96 9.26 -14.73 2.75
N SER A 97 8.37 -14.04 3.45
CA SER A 97 8.62 -12.70 3.95
C SER A 97 9.38 -12.73 5.27
N ARG A 98 9.92 -11.56 5.66
CA ARG A 98 10.58 -11.37 6.96
C ARG A 98 9.63 -11.59 8.16
N LYS A 99 8.32 -11.59 7.94
CA LYS A 99 7.30 -11.91 8.95
C LYS A 99 7.08 -13.42 9.12
N SER A 100 8.03 -14.26 8.70
CA SER A 100 7.99 -15.71 8.83
C SER A 100 6.75 -16.37 8.21
N GLY A 101 6.29 -15.85 7.07
CA GLY A 101 5.15 -16.37 6.33
C GLY A 101 5.21 -16.03 4.85
N TYR A 102 4.50 -16.80 4.02
CA TYR A 102 4.41 -16.53 2.58
C TYR A 102 3.50 -15.34 2.32
N ALA A 103 3.92 -14.41 1.46
CA ALA A 103 3.15 -13.22 1.15
C ALA A 103 3.40 -12.69 -0.26
N ILE A 104 2.46 -11.89 -0.75
CA ILE A 104 2.65 -10.98 -1.89
C ILE A 104 2.91 -9.59 -1.32
N ASN A 105 3.99 -8.93 -1.74
CA ASN A 105 4.22 -7.52 -1.46
C ASN A 105 3.42 -6.64 -2.43
N ALA A 106 2.71 -5.66 -1.86
CA ALA A 106 1.97 -4.62 -2.55
C ALA A 106 2.34 -3.25 -1.99
N MET A 107 2.39 -2.25 -2.87
CA MET A 107 2.56 -0.84 -2.54
C MET A 107 1.25 -0.11 -2.77
N ILE A 108 0.82 0.69 -1.79
CA ILE A 108 -0.43 1.46 -1.84
C ILE A 108 -0.10 2.94 -1.60
N VAL A 109 -0.68 3.80 -2.43
CA VAL A 109 -0.65 5.27 -2.23
C VAL A 109 -2.03 5.73 -1.81
N VAL A 110 -2.08 6.51 -0.74
CA VAL A 110 -3.31 7.10 -0.21
C VAL A 110 -3.19 8.62 -0.10
N ASP A 111 -4.31 9.32 -0.18
CA ASP A 111 -4.35 10.78 0.00
C ASP A 111 -4.71 11.19 1.44
N ASP A 112 -4.96 12.48 1.65
CA ASP A 112 -5.38 13.05 2.95
C ASP A 112 -6.74 12.51 3.45
N GLN A 113 -7.56 11.99 2.55
CA GLN A 113 -8.90 11.50 2.85
C GLN A 113 -8.95 9.97 2.96
N LYS A 114 -7.81 9.28 3.06
CA LYS A 114 -7.72 7.81 3.11
C LYS A 114 -8.24 7.10 1.84
N ILE A 115 -8.31 7.82 0.72
CA ILE A 115 -8.68 7.26 -0.58
C ILE A 115 -7.43 6.66 -1.23
N ILE A 116 -7.53 5.41 -1.69
CA ILE A 116 -6.46 4.72 -2.39
C ILE A 116 -6.33 5.31 -3.81
N ARG A 117 -5.21 5.96 -4.10
CA ARG A 117 -4.94 6.61 -5.40
C ARG A 117 -4.13 5.76 -6.36
N HIS A 118 -3.36 4.82 -5.84
CA HIS A 118 -2.57 3.90 -6.65
C HIS A 118 -2.27 2.61 -5.88
N VAL A 119 -2.35 1.47 -6.57
CA VAL A 119 -1.94 0.17 -6.03
C VAL A 119 -1.01 -0.52 -7.03
N TYR A 120 0.08 -1.08 -6.53
CA TYR A 120 1.01 -1.88 -7.31
C TYR A 120 1.37 -3.15 -6.53
N ALA A 121 0.90 -4.30 -7.01
CA ALA A 121 1.01 -5.57 -6.31
C ALA A 121 1.58 -6.67 -7.22
N GLY A 122 1.87 -7.83 -6.62
CA GLY A 122 2.34 -9.02 -7.34
C GLY A 122 3.83 -9.30 -7.19
N TRP A 123 4.50 -8.59 -6.28
CA TRP A 123 5.89 -8.88 -5.93
C TRP A 123 5.95 -10.00 -4.88
N PRO A 124 6.98 -10.87 -4.92
CA PRO A 124 7.19 -11.83 -3.84
C PRO A 124 7.37 -11.13 -2.48
N GLY A 125 6.89 -11.75 -1.40
CA GLY A 125 6.94 -11.17 -0.04
C GLY A 125 8.34 -10.87 0.50
N GLY A 126 9.39 -11.49 -0.05
CA GLY A 126 10.78 -11.15 0.25
C GLY A 126 11.31 -9.91 -0.46
N ALA A 127 10.57 -9.37 -1.46
CA ALA A 127 10.96 -8.17 -2.17
C ALA A 127 10.88 -6.93 -1.25
N HIS A 128 11.92 -6.10 -1.26
CA HIS A 128 11.92 -4.83 -0.53
C HIS A 128 11.02 -3.79 -1.18
N ASP A 129 10.37 -2.96 -0.37
CA ASP A 129 9.51 -1.85 -0.82
C ASP A 129 10.22 -0.90 -1.78
N HIS A 130 11.51 -0.63 -1.55
CA HIS A 130 12.35 0.10 -2.50
C HIS A 130 12.24 -0.45 -3.92
N ARG A 131 12.39 -1.78 -4.07
CA ARG A 131 12.33 -2.45 -5.38
C ARG A 131 10.91 -2.37 -5.93
N VAL A 132 9.89 -2.65 -5.13
CA VAL A 132 8.49 -2.57 -5.56
C VAL A 132 8.17 -1.16 -6.09
N PHE A 133 8.58 -0.11 -5.37
CA PHE A 133 8.40 1.28 -5.77
C PHE A 133 9.11 1.62 -7.08
N MET A 134 10.39 1.28 -7.21
CA MET A 134 11.20 1.61 -8.40
C MET A 134 10.65 1.03 -9.71
N TYR A 135 9.95 -0.12 -9.63
CA TYR A 135 9.31 -0.73 -10.81
C TYR A 135 7.88 -0.26 -11.04
N SER A 136 7.30 0.52 -10.13
CA SER A 136 5.96 1.09 -10.29
C SER A 136 5.95 2.16 -11.38
N LYS A 137 4.76 2.47 -11.93
CA LYS A 137 4.61 3.54 -12.92
C LYS A 137 4.96 4.92 -12.35
N LEU A 138 4.76 5.13 -11.05
CA LEU A 138 5.10 6.38 -10.36
C LEU A 138 6.58 6.70 -10.47
N ALA A 139 7.45 5.71 -10.25
CA ALA A 139 8.90 5.87 -10.35
C ALA A 139 9.41 5.86 -11.80
N ARG A 140 8.77 5.10 -12.69
CA ARG A 140 9.21 4.96 -14.09
C ARG A 140 8.78 6.12 -14.98
N PHE A 141 7.66 6.77 -14.67
CA PHE A 141 7.06 7.84 -15.47
C PHE A 141 6.63 9.02 -14.59
N PRO A 142 7.51 9.61 -13.76
CA PRO A 142 7.13 10.60 -12.76
C PRO A 142 6.42 11.82 -13.36
N SER A 143 6.75 12.23 -14.58
CA SER A 143 6.11 13.35 -15.30
C SER A 143 4.61 13.17 -15.53
N ASP A 144 4.13 11.93 -15.60
CA ASP A 144 2.71 11.64 -15.86
C ASP A 144 1.87 11.75 -14.57
N TYR A 145 2.52 11.71 -13.41
CA TYR A 145 1.89 11.64 -12.10
C TYR A 145 2.14 12.90 -11.26
N PHE A 146 3.33 13.49 -11.35
CA PHE A 146 3.76 14.59 -10.47
C PHE A 146 3.96 15.87 -11.27
N ALA A 147 3.42 16.98 -10.76
CA ALA A 147 3.86 18.31 -11.17
C ALA A 147 5.15 18.71 -10.44
N ASN A 148 5.83 19.74 -10.96
CA ASN A 148 7.10 20.21 -10.39
C ASN A 148 6.98 20.49 -8.89
N GLY A 149 7.82 19.81 -8.11
CA GLY A 149 7.87 19.96 -6.66
C GLY A 149 6.91 19.07 -5.88
N GLU A 150 5.94 18.41 -6.52
CA GLU A 150 5.05 17.44 -5.84
C GLU A 150 5.83 16.20 -5.39
N TYR A 151 5.39 15.55 -4.31
CA TYR A 151 6.00 14.32 -3.79
C TYR A 151 5.05 13.53 -2.87
N LEU A 152 5.43 12.30 -2.58
CA LEU A 152 4.82 11.43 -1.56
C LEU A 152 5.70 11.33 -0.32
N LEU A 153 5.09 11.31 0.85
CA LEU A 153 5.78 10.90 2.09
C LEU A 153 5.86 9.38 2.15
N ALA A 154 7.04 8.86 2.50
CA ALA A 154 7.31 7.43 2.42
C ALA A 154 8.04 6.87 3.65
N GLY A 155 8.02 5.54 3.80
CA GLY A 155 8.85 4.82 4.76
C GLY A 155 10.34 4.99 4.51
N SER A 156 11.14 4.76 5.55
CA SER A 156 12.58 4.72 5.41
C SER A 156 13.03 3.68 4.36
N ALA A 157 12.25 2.59 4.19
CA ALA A 157 12.47 1.55 3.19
C ALA A 157 12.34 2.02 1.72
N TYR A 158 11.84 3.23 1.47
CA TYR A 158 11.66 3.78 0.12
C TYR A 158 12.88 4.61 -0.34
N PRO A 159 13.13 4.71 -1.66
CA PRO A 159 14.18 5.56 -2.19
C PRO A 159 13.93 7.02 -1.82
N THR A 160 15.01 7.74 -1.55
CA THR A 160 14.97 9.21 -1.48
C THR A 160 15.09 9.76 -2.90
N SER A 161 14.08 10.49 -3.37
CA SER A 161 14.03 11.02 -4.74
C SER A 161 13.35 12.38 -4.81
N ASP A 162 13.21 12.93 -6.00
CA ASP A 162 12.41 14.12 -6.26
C ASP A 162 10.91 13.89 -6.04
N ILE A 163 10.40 12.66 -6.15
CA ILE A 163 8.98 12.33 -5.95
C ILE A 163 8.68 11.63 -4.63
N THR A 164 9.70 11.26 -3.84
CA THR A 164 9.53 10.59 -2.55
C THR A 164 10.42 11.18 -1.47
N VAL A 165 9.80 11.51 -0.33
CA VAL A 165 10.48 12.01 0.87
C VAL A 165 10.33 10.97 1.98
N PRO A 166 11.33 10.07 2.16
CA PRO A 166 11.32 9.08 3.23
C PRO A 166 11.83 9.63 4.55
N THR A 167 11.50 8.97 5.67
CA THR A 167 12.12 9.23 6.98
C THR A 167 13.63 8.94 6.96
N TYR A 168 14.36 9.49 7.94
CA TYR A 168 15.78 9.17 8.15
C TYR A 168 15.94 7.81 8.83
N LYS A 169 16.90 7.00 8.37
CA LYS A 169 17.34 5.75 9.04
C LYS A 169 18.44 6.02 10.05
N LYS A 170 18.63 5.11 11.01
CA LYS A 170 19.82 5.11 11.87
C LYS A 170 21.09 4.97 11.01
N PRO A 171 22.21 5.62 11.38
CA PRO A 171 22.39 6.48 12.56
C PRO A 171 21.88 7.93 12.37
N ALA A 172 21.55 8.35 11.14
CA ALA A 172 21.10 9.73 10.88
C ALA A 172 19.80 10.11 11.62
N ALA A 173 18.95 9.12 11.92
CA ALA A 173 17.73 9.29 12.73
C ALA A 173 18.01 9.74 14.17
N ASP A 174 19.22 9.54 14.69
CA ASP A 174 19.57 9.91 16.06
C ASP A 174 19.94 11.39 16.22
N ILE A 175 20.18 12.08 15.11
CA ILE A 175 20.37 13.54 15.09
C ILE A 175 19.05 14.20 15.53
N ALA A 176 19.12 15.10 16.51
CA ALA A 176 17.95 15.69 17.16
C ALA A 176 16.92 16.29 16.17
N GLU A 177 17.39 17.04 15.16
CA GLU A 177 16.51 17.61 14.13
C GLU A 177 15.83 16.52 13.29
N ASN A 178 16.58 15.47 12.90
CA ASN A 178 16.04 14.37 12.10
C ASN A 178 15.04 13.54 12.93
N ARG A 179 15.27 13.40 14.24
CA ARG A 179 14.32 12.76 15.16
C ARG A 179 13.01 13.55 15.26
N LYS A 180 13.09 14.88 15.45
CA LYS A 180 11.89 15.76 15.47
C LYS A 180 11.13 15.67 14.15
N PHE A 181 11.87 15.71 13.02
CA PHE A 181 11.27 15.56 11.69
C PHE A 181 10.60 14.19 11.50
N ASN A 182 11.28 13.09 11.86
CA ASN A 182 10.74 11.74 11.76
C ASN A 182 9.46 11.58 12.58
N ALA A 183 9.36 12.19 13.76
CA ALA A 183 8.14 12.15 14.57
C ALA A 183 6.95 12.84 13.87
N ILE A 184 7.16 14.03 13.31
CA ILE A 184 6.12 14.75 12.54
C ILE A 184 5.74 13.98 11.27
N HIS A 185 6.75 13.45 10.57
CA HIS A 185 6.60 12.67 9.35
C HIS A 185 5.81 11.38 9.60
N ALA A 186 6.16 10.62 10.65
CA ALA A 186 5.44 9.44 11.08
C ALA A 186 3.97 9.77 11.40
N GLY A 187 3.72 10.85 12.16
CA GLY A 187 2.37 11.30 12.48
C GLY A 187 1.51 11.59 11.24
N ALA A 188 2.07 12.19 10.19
CA ALA A 188 1.36 12.39 8.93
C ALA A 188 1.12 11.08 8.17
N ARG A 189 2.10 10.16 8.19
CA ARG A 189 2.03 8.87 7.50
C ARG A 189 1.10 7.85 8.14
N VAL A 190 0.66 8.05 9.38
CA VAL A 190 -0.37 7.21 10.02
C VAL A 190 -1.59 7.02 9.11
N ALA A 191 -1.93 8.01 8.27
CA ALA A 191 -3.00 7.89 7.28
C ALA A 191 -2.84 6.68 6.35
N ALA A 192 -1.63 6.38 5.88
CA ALA A 192 -1.36 5.22 5.02
C ALA A 192 -1.52 3.89 5.75
N GLY A 193 -0.83 3.74 6.88
CA GLY A 193 -0.92 2.53 7.71
C GLY A 193 -2.36 2.26 8.16
N HIS A 194 -3.08 3.28 8.61
CA HIS A 194 -4.48 3.17 9.02
C HIS A 194 -5.39 2.77 7.84
N THR A 195 -5.20 3.34 6.66
CA THR A 195 -5.99 2.96 5.47
C THR A 195 -5.75 1.49 5.10
N ILE A 196 -4.50 1.03 5.17
CA ILE A 196 -4.13 -0.37 4.92
C ILE A 196 -4.72 -1.30 5.99
N GLY A 197 -4.69 -0.88 7.25
CA GLY A 197 -5.32 -1.57 8.37
C GLY A 197 -6.82 -1.76 8.15
N ILE A 198 -7.55 -0.68 7.86
CA ILE A 198 -8.98 -0.71 7.52
C ILE A 198 -9.24 -1.62 6.31
N LEU A 199 -8.44 -1.49 5.25
CA LEU A 199 -8.57 -2.32 4.04
C LEU A 199 -8.50 -3.82 4.37
N LYS A 200 -7.51 -4.23 5.18
CA LYS A 200 -7.35 -5.63 5.62
C LYS A 200 -8.38 -6.05 6.67
N GLY A 201 -8.91 -5.11 7.46
CA GLY A 201 -9.99 -5.33 8.41
C GLY A 201 -11.32 -5.64 7.71
N ARG A 202 -11.69 -4.80 6.74
CA ARG A 202 -12.89 -4.94 5.90
C ARG A 202 -12.81 -6.18 5.00
N PHE A 203 -11.64 -6.43 4.41
CA PHE A 203 -11.42 -7.56 3.51
C PHE A 203 -10.39 -8.51 4.09
N LYS A 204 -10.82 -9.30 5.07
CA LYS A 204 -9.94 -10.24 5.80
C LYS A 204 -9.24 -11.24 4.88
N SER A 205 -9.78 -11.51 3.69
CA SER A 205 -9.08 -12.29 2.65
C SER A 205 -7.68 -11.76 2.31
N LEU A 206 -7.37 -10.49 2.58
CA LEU A 206 -6.04 -9.89 2.42
C LEU A 206 -5.08 -10.20 3.57
N LYS A 207 -5.58 -10.59 4.75
CA LYS A 207 -4.73 -11.06 5.87
C LYS A 207 -4.17 -12.45 5.57
N ARG A 208 -4.96 -13.32 4.92
CA ARG A 208 -4.59 -14.69 4.55
C ARG A 208 -5.34 -15.14 3.30
N LEU A 209 -4.75 -14.86 2.14
CA LEU A 209 -5.34 -15.08 0.84
C LEU A 209 -5.29 -16.56 0.43
N ARG A 210 -6.45 -17.11 0.09
CA ARG A 210 -6.62 -18.48 -0.41
C ARG A 210 -6.60 -18.53 -1.94
N VAL A 211 -5.47 -18.15 -2.50
CA VAL A 211 -5.15 -18.36 -3.91
C VAL A 211 -3.88 -19.20 -3.98
N HIS A 212 -3.99 -20.39 -4.54
CA HIS A 212 -2.85 -21.28 -4.66
C HIS A 212 -2.06 -20.94 -5.93
N ILE A 213 -0.89 -20.33 -5.74
CA ILE A 213 -0.09 -19.77 -6.84
C ILE A 213 0.83 -20.87 -7.43
N LYS A 214 0.49 -21.39 -8.61
CA LYS A 214 1.33 -22.35 -9.36
C LYS A 214 1.99 -21.69 -10.57
N GLU A 215 1.25 -20.82 -11.23
CA GLU A 215 1.62 -20.21 -12.50
C GLU A 215 1.35 -18.69 -12.47
N LYS A 216 1.83 -17.99 -13.51
CA LYS A 216 1.64 -16.54 -13.64
C LYS A 216 0.17 -16.10 -13.62
N LYS A 217 -0.75 -16.94 -14.14
CA LYS A 217 -2.19 -16.67 -14.13
C LYS A 217 -2.77 -16.62 -12.70
N ASP A 218 -2.25 -17.45 -11.80
CA ASP A 218 -2.71 -17.52 -10.41
C ASP A 218 -2.22 -16.30 -9.63
N LEU A 219 -0.99 -15.85 -9.91
CA LEU A 219 -0.48 -14.59 -9.38
C LEU A 219 -1.31 -13.39 -9.91
N ALA A 220 -1.62 -13.37 -11.21
CA ALA A 220 -2.48 -12.33 -11.78
C ALA A 220 -3.86 -12.32 -11.11
N TRP A 221 -4.42 -13.50 -10.82
CA TRP A 221 -5.66 -13.65 -10.08
C TRP A 221 -5.57 -13.06 -8.66
N ALA A 222 -4.51 -13.37 -7.91
CA ALA A 222 -4.28 -12.78 -6.59
C ALA A 222 -4.14 -11.24 -6.66
N VAL A 223 -3.47 -10.72 -7.68
CA VAL A 223 -3.34 -9.27 -7.90
C VAL A 223 -4.70 -8.64 -8.22
N TYR A 224 -5.53 -9.28 -9.05
CA TYR A 224 -6.89 -8.81 -9.30
C TYR A 224 -7.73 -8.78 -8.03
N TRP A 225 -7.57 -9.77 -7.15
CA TRP A 225 -8.25 -9.81 -5.86
C TRP A 225 -7.89 -8.61 -4.99
N ILE A 226 -6.58 -8.32 -4.85
CA ILE A 226 -6.08 -7.17 -4.09
C ILE A 226 -6.65 -5.85 -4.65
N ARG A 227 -6.65 -5.70 -5.98
CA ARG A 227 -7.19 -4.51 -6.66
C ARG A 227 -8.69 -4.36 -6.42
N VAL A 228 -9.46 -5.45 -6.50
CA VAL A 228 -10.89 -5.45 -6.20
C VAL A 228 -11.18 -5.01 -4.77
N CYS A 229 -10.41 -5.48 -3.79
CA CYS A 229 -10.54 -5.00 -2.41
C CYS A 229 -10.24 -3.50 -2.28
N CYS A 230 -9.24 -2.97 -3.00
CA CYS A 230 -8.96 -1.53 -3.03
C CYS A 230 -10.11 -0.72 -3.66
N ILE A 231 -10.71 -1.23 -4.74
CA ILE A 231 -11.87 -0.62 -5.39
C ILE A 231 -13.05 -0.56 -4.44
N LEU A 232 -13.36 -1.69 -3.78
CA LEU A 232 -14.44 -1.77 -2.81
C LEU A 232 -14.20 -0.85 -1.61
N HIS A 233 -12.97 -0.77 -1.10
CA HIS A 233 -12.61 0.18 -0.04
C HIS A 233 -12.96 1.63 -0.44
N ASN A 234 -12.51 2.09 -1.60
CA ASN A 234 -12.80 3.44 -2.08
C ASN A 234 -14.29 3.67 -2.35
N LEU A 235 -15.05 2.63 -2.73
CA LEU A 235 -16.50 2.73 -2.90
C LEU A 235 -17.22 2.87 -1.55
N LEU A 236 -16.80 2.10 -0.54
CA LEU A 236 -17.38 2.15 0.81
C LEU A 236 -16.99 3.43 1.56
N ASP A 237 -15.81 3.99 1.30
CA ASP A 237 -15.34 5.19 1.98
C ASP A 237 -16.14 6.45 1.58
N LYS A 238 -16.79 6.41 0.42
CA LYS A 238 -17.76 7.43 0.02
C LYS A 238 -19.01 7.46 0.92
N ASP A 239 -19.28 6.38 1.65
CA ASP A 239 -20.46 6.19 2.49
C ASP A 239 -20.13 6.23 4.01
N ARG A 240 -18.91 6.60 4.40
CA ARG A 240 -18.35 6.77 5.78
C ARG A 240 -19.02 5.95 6.90
N TYR A 241 -18.42 4.80 7.21
CA TYR A 241 -18.47 4.19 8.55
C TYR A 241 -17.12 4.38 9.24
N ASP A 242 -17.13 5.07 10.38
CA ASP A 242 -15.99 5.18 11.30
C ASP A 242 -15.85 3.85 12.07
N GLU A 243 -15.13 2.88 11.51
CA GLU A 243 -14.65 1.74 12.29
C GLU A 243 -13.40 2.18 13.05
N GLU A 244 -13.47 2.15 14.38
CA GLU A 244 -12.34 2.44 15.28
C GLU A 244 -11.26 1.38 15.10
N TRP A 245 -10.09 1.80 14.63
CA TRP A 245 -8.90 0.98 14.51
C TRP A 245 -8.12 1.00 15.84
N THR A 246 -7.80 -0.17 16.40
CA THR A 246 -7.09 -0.27 17.69
C THR A 246 -5.57 -0.27 17.48
N GLU A 247 -4.85 0.45 18.36
CA GLU A 247 -3.39 0.65 18.31
C GLU A 247 -2.55 -0.65 18.30
N GLU A 248 -3.14 -1.78 18.68
CA GLU A 248 -2.51 -3.11 18.67
C GLU A 248 -2.21 -3.61 17.24
N GLU A 249 -3.02 -3.23 16.22
CA GLU A 249 -2.74 -3.59 14.82
C GLU A 249 -1.64 -2.72 14.20
N ALA A 250 -1.35 -1.54 14.75
CA ALA A 250 -0.30 -0.62 14.30
C ALA A 250 1.10 -1.15 14.56
N ASN A 251 1.30 -1.66 15.77
CA ASN A 251 2.61 -2.06 16.28
C ASN A 251 3.10 -3.40 15.70
N ALA A 252 2.23 -4.18 15.04
CA ALA A 252 2.59 -5.41 14.33
C ALA A 252 3.23 -5.15 12.95
N GLU A 253 3.19 -3.91 12.44
CA GLU A 253 3.78 -3.55 11.14
C GLU A 253 5.10 -2.75 11.24
N GLU A 254 5.49 -2.22 12.40
CA GLU A 254 6.65 -1.31 12.54
C GLU A 254 7.94 -1.89 13.16
N ASN A 255 8.03 -3.20 13.47
CA ASN A 255 9.26 -3.75 14.05
C ASN A 255 10.26 -4.32 13.02
N GLU A 256 11.44 -3.69 13.02
CA GLU A 256 12.79 -4.26 12.87
C GLU A 256 13.54 -4.17 11.52
N ASP A 257 14.50 -3.25 11.57
CA ASP A 257 15.89 -3.26 11.11
C ASP A 257 16.24 -3.63 9.66
N ASP A 258 16.65 -2.57 8.98
CA ASP A 258 17.25 -2.53 7.66
C ASP A 258 18.72 -2.97 7.67
N GLU A 259 19.04 -4.06 6.98
CA GLU A 259 20.40 -4.28 6.45
C GLU A 259 20.37 -4.56 4.94
N LEU A 260 21.43 -4.06 4.29
CA LEU A 260 21.81 -4.10 2.87
C LEU A 260 21.22 -3.00 1.97
N ALA A 261 21.97 -1.90 1.91
CA ALA A 261 21.84 -0.84 0.92
C ALA A 261 22.17 -1.36 -0.49
N ILE A 262 21.22 -1.23 -1.42
CA ILE A 262 21.50 -1.29 -2.85
C ILE A 262 21.69 0.15 -3.36
N ASN A 263 22.85 0.37 -3.96
CA ASN A 263 23.37 1.65 -4.45
C ASN A 263 22.53 2.21 -5.63
N PRO A 264 21.86 3.38 -5.51
CA PRO A 264 21.27 4.07 -6.65
C PRO A 264 22.29 5.01 -7.32
N GLN A 265 22.13 5.21 -8.63
CA GLN A 265 22.88 6.17 -9.45
C GLN A 265 23.04 7.53 -8.75
N ALA A 266 24.26 8.08 -8.78
CA ALA A 266 24.71 9.13 -7.87
C ALA A 266 23.91 10.45 -7.94
N ASP A 267 23.40 10.84 -9.12
CA ASP A 267 22.81 12.17 -9.34
C ASP A 267 21.35 12.28 -8.83
N SER A 268 20.51 11.25 -9.03
CA SER A 268 19.13 11.24 -8.52
C SER A 268 19.09 11.17 -6.99
N CYS A 269 20.08 10.52 -6.40
CA CYS A 269 20.28 10.41 -4.96
C CYS A 269 20.59 11.77 -4.33
N GLN A 270 21.35 12.64 -4.99
CA GLN A 270 21.68 13.98 -4.47
C GLN A 270 20.48 14.92 -4.51
N ILE A 271 19.74 14.96 -5.62
CA ILE A 271 18.52 15.78 -5.76
C ILE A 271 17.48 15.39 -4.70
N GLY A 272 17.24 14.10 -4.52
CA GLY A 272 16.32 13.61 -3.50
C GLY A 272 16.74 14.01 -2.08
N ARG A 273 18.03 13.89 -1.75
CA ARG A 273 18.56 14.31 -0.43
C ARG A 273 18.36 15.81 -0.19
N MET A 274 18.64 16.64 -1.19
CA MET A 274 18.42 18.08 -1.11
C MET A 274 16.94 18.41 -0.92
N LYS A 275 16.05 17.71 -1.63
CA LYS A 275 14.60 17.87 -1.46
C LYS A 275 14.15 17.50 -0.04
N ARG A 276 14.57 16.35 0.48
CA ARG A 276 14.24 15.94 1.84
C ARG A 276 14.74 16.96 2.87
N GLU A 277 15.95 17.46 2.70
CA GLU A 277 16.50 18.47 3.61
C GLU A 277 15.72 19.79 3.54
N ALA A 278 15.35 20.26 2.34
CA ALA A 278 14.51 21.44 2.17
C ALA A 278 13.11 21.27 2.81
N VAL A 279 12.49 20.10 2.64
CA VAL A 279 11.22 19.76 3.29
C VAL A 279 11.38 19.74 4.81
N LYS A 280 12.46 19.14 5.33
CA LYS A 280 12.77 19.13 6.76
C LYS A 280 12.83 20.55 7.33
N GLN A 281 13.64 21.42 6.74
CA GLN A 281 13.80 22.80 7.20
C GLN A 281 12.47 23.57 7.14
N SER A 282 11.69 23.38 6.07
CA SER A 282 10.36 24.02 5.94
C SER A 282 9.36 23.55 6.99
N VAL A 283 9.38 22.27 7.37
CA VAL A 283 8.46 21.72 8.38
C VAL A 283 8.90 22.17 9.77
N LEU A 284 10.18 22.00 10.11
CA LEU A 284 10.70 22.35 11.43
C LEU A 284 10.60 23.85 11.73
N GLY A 285 10.72 24.72 10.73
CA GLY A 285 10.55 26.17 10.90
C GLY A 285 9.10 26.62 11.16
N ARG A 286 8.12 25.71 11.09
CA ARG A 286 6.68 25.99 11.30
C ARG A 286 6.09 25.27 12.53
N TYR A 287 6.93 24.55 13.29
CA TYR A 287 6.58 23.80 14.50
C TYR A 287 7.45 24.23 15.69
#